data_AF-A0A0A2E4B1-F1
#
_entry.id   AF-A0A0A2E4B1-F1
#
_cell.length_a   1.000
_cell.length_b   1.000
_cell.length_c   1.000
_cell.angle_alpha   90.00
_cell.angle_beta   90.00
_cell.angle_gamma   90.00
#
_symmetry.space_group_name_H-M   'P 1'
#
loop_
_entity.id
_entity.type
_entity.pdbx_description
1 polymer ?
#
loop_
_entity_poly.entity_id
_entity_poly.type
_entity_poly.pdbx_seq_one_letter_code
_entity_poly.pdbx_strand_id
1 'polypeptide(L)'
;MKYHRHRERLCTRRVMASEQTARLAEKDRERDKLVTAIFEEIRQAARSPIAARAESGRKLRLVTDTYKGLQWETVAEETGKETGNSGKASDTAKHAALLAPGISALEQFLHLPSGSLTFTGKTEGSGEKRHYELAVAGKTAPDGTLRIIWVGLNKNGSLYTYEKTALTSAVPVTDTGSNV
;
A
#
# COMPACT_ATOMS: atom_id res chain seq x y z
N MET A 1 -26.82 1.62 -34.46
CA MET A 1 -26.74 2.86 -33.64
C MET A 1 -26.41 2.61 -32.15
N LYS A 2 -25.59 1.61 -31.77
CA LYS A 2 -25.26 1.33 -30.34
C LYS A 2 -23.80 1.67 -29.94
N TYR A 3 -22.95 2.04 -30.90
CA TYR A 3 -21.52 2.29 -30.66
C TYR A 3 -21.17 3.74 -30.29
N HIS A 4 -22.01 4.73 -30.60
CA HIS A 4 -21.73 6.13 -30.24
C HIS A 4 -21.98 6.44 -28.76
N ARG A 5 -23.07 5.94 -28.18
CA ARG A 5 -23.47 6.23 -26.79
C ARG A 5 -22.50 5.65 -25.74
N HIS A 6 -21.77 4.58 -26.08
CA HIS A 6 -20.78 3.98 -25.18
C HIS A 6 -19.44 4.74 -25.20
N ARG A 7 -19.00 5.20 -26.38
CA ARG A 7 -17.81 6.07 -26.51
C ARG A 7 -18.00 7.42 -25.83
N GLU A 8 -19.19 8.01 -25.92
CA GLU A 8 -19.50 9.28 -25.26
C GLU A 8 -19.49 9.17 -23.73
N ARG A 9 -19.96 8.06 -23.16
CA ARG A 9 -19.92 7.81 -21.71
C ARG A 9 -18.51 7.55 -21.19
N LEU A 10 -17.68 6.87 -21.98
CA LEU A 10 -16.27 6.66 -21.63
C LEU A 10 -15.45 7.94 -21.80
N CYS A 11 -15.75 8.76 -22.80
CA CYS A 11 -15.14 10.08 -23.00
C CYS A 11 -15.51 11.03 -21.86
N THR A 12 -16.80 11.17 -21.54
CA THR A 12 -17.26 12.02 -20.44
C THR A 12 -16.74 11.54 -19.08
N ARG A 13 -16.78 10.25 -18.77
CA ARG A 13 -16.22 9.74 -17.49
C ARG A 13 -14.70 9.97 -17.37
N ARG A 14 -13.96 9.88 -18.48
CA ARG A 14 -12.51 10.11 -18.53
C ARG A 14 -12.16 11.60 -18.44
N VAL A 15 -12.97 12.47 -19.05
CA VAL A 15 -12.89 13.94 -18.92
C VAL A 15 -13.25 14.37 -17.50
N MET A 16 -14.35 13.87 -16.93
CA MET A 16 -14.74 14.14 -15.54
C MET A 16 -13.69 13.64 -14.54
N ALA A 17 -13.07 12.48 -14.78
CA ALA A 17 -11.97 12.00 -13.95
C ALA A 17 -10.74 12.92 -14.06
N SER A 18 -10.43 13.46 -15.25
CA SER A 18 -9.35 14.43 -15.43
C SER A 18 -9.67 15.82 -14.84
N GLU A 19 -10.93 16.24 -14.87
CA GLU A 19 -11.37 17.51 -14.27
C GLU A 19 -11.39 17.42 -12.75
N GLN A 20 -11.80 16.27 -12.19
CA GLN A 20 -11.75 16.03 -10.76
C GLN A 20 -10.31 16.03 -10.24
N THR A 21 -9.37 15.37 -10.94
CA THR A 21 -7.95 15.42 -10.54
C THR A 21 -7.35 16.82 -10.69
N ALA A 22 -7.72 17.57 -11.74
CA ALA A 22 -7.28 18.95 -11.90
C ALA A 22 -7.81 19.87 -10.78
N ARG A 23 -9.09 19.72 -10.40
CA ARG A 23 -9.68 20.47 -9.27
C ARG A 23 -9.01 20.12 -7.94
N LEU A 24 -8.69 18.85 -7.71
CA LEU A 24 -7.96 18.42 -6.52
C LEU A 24 -6.55 19.04 -6.49
N ALA A 25 -5.83 19.03 -7.63
CA ALA A 25 -4.51 19.64 -7.74
C ALA A 25 -4.52 21.16 -7.57
N GLU A 26 -5.59 21.85 -7.95
CA GLU A 26 -5.74 23.29 -7.70
C GLU A 26 -5.95 23.58 -6.22
N LYS A 27 -6.81 22.80 -5.55
CA LYS A 27 -7.02 22.90 -4.10
C LYS A 27 -5.77 22.60 -3.29
N ASP A 28 -4.98 21.65 -3.74
CA ASP A 28 -3.67 21.30 -3.20
C ASP A 28 -2.72 22.51 -3.24
N ARG A 29 -2.62 23.17 -4.40
CA ARG A 29 -1.83 24.41 -4.54
C ARG A 29 -2.35 25.56 -3.68
N GLU A 30 -3.67 25.70 -3.55
CA GLU A 30 -4.27 26.71 -2.66
C GLU A 30 -3.91 26.44 -1.21
N ARG A 31 -4.01 25.19 -0.77
CA ARG A 31 -3.63 24.75 0.58
C ARG A 31 -2.17 25.06 0.85
N ASP A 32 -1.26 24.74 -0.06
CA ASP A 32 0.18 24.93 0.15
C ASP A 32 0.54 26.41 0.31
N LYS A 33 -0.11 27.29 -0.46
CA LYS A 33 0.02 28.75 -0.30
C LYS A 33 -0.42 29.20 1.09
N LEU A 34 -1.58 28.73 1.56
CA LEU A 34 -2.12 29.11 2.88
C LEU A 34 -1.22 28.63 4.02
N VAL A 35 -0.75 27.38 3.97
CA VAL A 35 0.12 26.84 5.02
C VAL A 35 1.48 27.54 5.00
N THR A 36 2.01 27.89 3.82
CA THR A 36 3.22 28.70 3.68
C THR A 36 3.06 30.08 4.33
N ALA A 37 1.94 30.76 4.07
CA ALA A 37 1.64 32.06 4.67
C ALA A 37 1.57 31.98 6.20
N ILE A 38 0.89 30.97 6.77
CA ILE A 38 0.81 30.76 8.22
C ILE A 38 2.21 30.57 8.82
N PHE A 39 3.07 29.78 8.18
CA PHE A 39 4.43 29.55 8.68
C PHE A 39 5.30 30.80 8.58
N GLU A 40 5.12 31.62 7.56
CA GLU A 40 5.80 32.91 7.46
C GLU A 40 5.35 33.89 8.53
N GLU A 41 4.04 33.97 8.81
CA GLU A 41 3.51 34.79 9.90
C GLU A 41 4.06 34.36 11.27
N ILE A 42 4.16 33.05 11.52
CA ILE A 42 4.73 32.53 12.77
C ILE A 42 6.23 32.87 12.88
N ARG A 43 6.97 32.82 11.76
CA ARG A 43 8.39 33.25 11.73
C ARG A 43 8.53 34.75 11.97
N GLN A 44 7.66 35.56 11.37
CA GLN A 44 7.63 37.01 11.61
C GLN A 44 7.24 37.32 13.05
N ALA A 45 6.26 36.61 13.61
CA ALA A 45 5.87 36.72 15.01
C ALA A 45 7.04 36.39 15.95
N ALA A 46 7.80 35.33 15.69
CA ALA A 46 8.97 34.97 16.49
C ALA A 46 10.11 36.00 16.45
N ARG A 47 10.17 36.81 15.38
CA ARG A 47 11.11 37.93 15.17
C ARG A 47 10.53 39.28 15.59
N SER A 48 9.28 39.32 16.04
CA SER A 48 8.59 40.55 16.42
C SER A 48 9.26 41.25 17.59
N PRO A 49 9.30 42.59 17.61
CA PRO A 49 9.78 43.36 18.77
C PRO A 49 8.81 43.30 19.96
N ILE A 50 7.56 42.89 19.76
CA ILE A 50 6.56 42.74 20.82
C ILE A 50 6.79 41.41 21.56
N ALA A 51 7.20 41.47 22.83
CA ALA A 51 7.60 40.30 23.64
C ALA A 51 6.55 39.17 23.65
N ALA A 52 5.28 39.48 23.93
CA ALA A 52 4.20 38.48 23.95
C ALA A 52 4.01 37.78 22.58
N ARG A 53 4.20 38.52 21.48
CA ARG A 53 4.10 37.98 20.11
C ARG A 53 5.33 37.14 19.75
N ALA A 54 6.52 37.56 20.21
CA ALA A 54 7.76 36.82 20.04
C ALA A 54 7.77 35.49 20.79
N GLU A 55 7.32 35.47 22.05
CA GLU A 55 7.20 34.25 22.85
C GLU A 55 6.21 33.27 22.22
N SER A 56 5.04 33.75 21.83
CA SER A 56 4.02 32.94 21.14
C SER A 56 4.55 32.39 19.82
N GLY A 57 5.22 33.23 19.02
CA GLY A 57 5.85 32.82 17.75
C GLY A 57 6.95 31.76 17.95
N ARG A 58 7.78 31.88 18.99
CA ARG A 58 8.82 30.87 19.31
C ARG A 58 8.22 29.54 19.72
N LYS A 59 7.13 29.56 20.52
CA LYS A 59 6.42 28.35 20.93
C LYS A 59 5.76 27.64 19.75
N LEU A 60 5.06 28.39 18.89
CA LEU A 60 4.41 27.83 17.69
C LEU A 60 5.43 27.35 16.66
N ARG A 61 6.59 28.01 16.56
CA ARG A 61 7.66 27.63 15.65
C ARG A 61 8.13 26.20 15.86
N LEU A 62 8.26 25.74 17.12
CA LEU A 62 8.65 24.37 17.46
C LEU A 62 7.69 23.33 16.86
N VAL A 63 6.39 23.61 16.89
CA VAL A 63 5.36 22.70 16.33
C VAL A 63 5.36 22.77 14.81
N THR A 64 5.44 23.99 14.23
CA THR A 64 5.40 24.15 12.77
C THR A 64 6.64 23.62 12.05
N ASP A 65 7.82 23.66 12.70
CA ASP A 65 9.04 23.16 12.08
C ASP A 65 8.98 21.63 11.85
N THR A 66 8.15 20.89 12.61
CA THR A 66 7.84 19.46 12.39
C THR A 66 7.10 19.19 11.08
N TYR A 67 6.34 20.18 10.59
CA TYR A 67 5.54 20.08 9.35
C TYR A 67 6.27 20.66 8.13
N LYS A 68 7.49 21.19 8.30
CA LYS A 68 8.30 21.62 7.16
C LYS A 68 8.75 20.40 6.34
N GLY A 69 8.68 20.55 5.02
CA GLY A 69 9.01 19.48 4.07
C GLY A 69 7.77 18.73 3.57
N LEU A 70 6.76 18.52 4.43
CA LEU A 70 5.50 17.86 4.05
C LEU A 70 4.72 18.67 2.99
N GLN A 71 4.83 20.00 3.02
CA GLN A 71 4.14 20.91 2.09
C GLN A 71 4.70 20.90 0.66
N TRP A 72 5.85 20.28 0.42
CA TRP A 72 6.50 20.22 -0.90
C TRP A 72 6.41 18.82 -1.53
N GLU A 73 5.88 17.83 -0.80
CA GLU A 73 5.64 16.51 -1.36
C GLU A 73 4.41 16.59 -2.27
N THR A 74 4.65 16.64 -3.59
CA THR A 74 3.57 16.67 -4.59
C THR A 74 2.63 15.47 -4.42
N VAL A 75 1.34 15.61 -4.78
CA VAL A 75 0.33 14.53 -4.77
C VAL A 75 0.82 13.23 -5.46
N ALA A 76 1.80 13.28 -6.37
CA ALA A 76 2.43 12.10 -6.97
C ALA A 76 3.30 11.30 -5.99
N GLU A 77 4.03 11.96 -5.07
CA GLU A 77 4.76 11.33 -3.96
C GLU A 77 3.84 11.07 -2.76
N GLU A 78 2.83 11.92 -2.55
CA GLU A 78 1.83 11.79 -1.47
C GLU A 78 0.84 10.64 -1.74
N THR A 79 0.39 10.41 -2.98
CA THR A 79 -0.47 9.24 -3.30
C THR A 79 0.28 7.93 -3.11
N GLY A 80 1.61 7.92 -3.25
CA GLY A 80 2.46 6.78 -2.92
C GLY A 80 2.65 6.54 -1.41
N LYS A 81 2.61 7.61 -0.60
CA LYS A 81 2.89 7.53 0.86
C LYS A 81 1.61 7.53 1.72
N GLU A 82 0.62 8.38 1.44
CA GLU A 82 -0.60 8.53 2.26
C GLU A 82 -1.66 7.46 2.03
N THR A 83 -1.74 6.85 0.84
CA THR A 83 -2.69 5.74 0.63
C THR A 83 -2.10 4.38 1.03
N GLY A 84 -0.89 4.31 1.62
CA GLY A 84 -0.27 3.01 1.70
C GLY A 84 0.94 2.69 2.56
N ASN A 85 1.62 3.58 3.29
CA ASN A 85 2.88 3.14 3.93
C ASN A 85 3.00 3.36 5.44
N SER A 86 2.40 4.40 6.03
CA SER A 86 2.53 4.65 7.47
C SER A 86 1.75 3.63 8.34
N GLY A 87 0.53 3.26 7.92
CA GLY A 87 -0.23 2.16 8.54
C GLY A 87 0.32 0.77 8.17
N LYS A 88 0.70 0.57 6.89
CA LYS A 88 1.15 -0.74 6.40
C LYS A 88 2.45 -1.21 7.02
N ALA A 89 3.41 -0.35 7.34
CA ALA A 89 4.62 -0.80 8.04
C ALA A 89 4.30 -1.32 9.44
N SER A 90 3.45 -0.61 10.19
CA SER A 90 3.01 -1.03 11.52
C SER A 90 2.14 -2.31 11.47
N ASP A 91 1.27 -2.43 10.47
CA ASP A 91 0.39 -3.58 10.31
C ASP A 91 1.15 -4.80 9.76
N THR A 92 2.13 -4.58 8.88
CA THR A 92 3.03 -5.64 8.39
C THR A 92 3.80 -6.25 9.56
N ALA A 93 4.33 -5.43 10.47
CA ALA A 93 5.03 -5.92 11.66
C ALA A 93 4.09 -6.70 12.60
N LYS A 94 2.86 -6.20 12.82
CA LYS A 94 1.84 -6.93 13.61
C LYS A 94 1.49 -8.27 12.97
N HIS A 95 1.27 -8.29 11.66
CA HIS A 95 0.93 -9.52 10.93
C HIS A 95 2.10 -10.50 10.91
N ALA A 96 3.33 -10.03 10.70
CA ALA A 96 4.52 -10.87 10.80
C ALA A 96 4.62 -11.55 12.17
N ALA A 97 4.38 -10.79 13.25
CA ALA A 97 4.39 -11.33 14.61
C ALA A 97 3.29 -12.37 14.88
N LEU A 98 2.10 -12.19 14.28
CA LEU A 98 1.01 -13.17 14.36
C LEU A 98 1.32 -14.48 13.63
N LEU A 99 2.05 -14.40 12.52
CA LEU A 99 2.40 -15.56 11.70
C LEU A 99 3.60 -16.33 12.26
N ALA A 100 4.56 -15.64 12.90
CA ALA A 100 5.81 -16.20 13.38
C ALA A 100 5.69 -17.53 14.15
N PRO A 101 4.72 -17.72 15.09
CA PRO A 101 4.57 -18.99 15.80
C PRO A 101 4.12 -20.15 14.91
N GLY A 102 3.35 -19.87 13.87
CA GLY A 102 2.80 -20.88 12.97
C GLY A 102 3.69 -21.21 11.76
N ILE A 103 4.68 -20.35 11.45
CA ILE A 103 5.57 -20.55 10.30
C ILE A 103 6.39 -21.84 10.44
N SER A 104 6.98 -22.11 11.61
CA SER A 104 7.80 -23.32 11.80
C SER A 104 7.00 -24.61 11.62
N ALA A 105 5.75 -24.65 12.09
CA ALA A 105 4.87 -25.80 11.90
C ALA A 105 4.48 -25.98 10.42
N LEU A 106 4.25 -24.86 9.72
CA LEU A 106 3.95 -24.86 8.29
C LEU A 106 5.15 -25.32 7.45
N GLU A 107 6.38 -24.92 7.80
CA GLU A 107 7.60 -25.40 7.14
C GLU A 107 7.76 -26.91 7.26
N GLN A 108 7.52 -27.46 8.45
CA GLN A 108 7.54 -28.90 8.68
C GLN A 108 6.47 -29.63 7.86
N PHE A 109 5.24 -29.11 7.85
CA PHE A 109 4.12 -29.68 7.09
C PHE A 109 4.38 -29.66 5.57
N LEU A 110 5.04 -28.62 5.06
CA LEU A 110 5.39 -28.48 3.65
C LEU A 110 6.72 -29.15 3.26
N HIS A 111 7.39 -29.81 4.22
CA HIS A 111 8.72 -30.40 4.05
C HIS A 111 9.76 -29.39 3.51
N LEU A 112 9.72 -28.16 4.04
CA LEU A 112 10.64 -27.08 3.71
C LEU A 112 11.72 -26.93 4.80
N PRO A 113 12.94 -26.46 4.43
CA PRO A 113 13.96 -26.11 5.41
C PRO A 113 13.47 -25.00 6.35
N SER A 114 13.91 -25.03 7.61
CA SER A 114 13.52 -23.98 8.56
C SER A 114 14.03 -22.60 8.13
N GLY A 115 13.18 -21.59 8.24
CA GLY A 115 13.47 -20.22 7.78
C GLY A 115 13.33 -20.02 6.27
N SER A 116 12.74 -20.99 5.56
CA SER A 116 12.47 -20.84 4.12
C SER A 116 11.23 -20.00 3.85
N LEU A 117 10.32 -19.81 4.81
CA LEU A 117 9.11 -19.01 4.62
C LEU A 117 9.27 -17.60 5.18
N THR A 118 9.04 -16.59 4.35
CA THR A 118 9.09 -15.18 4.77
C THR A 118 7.83 -14.43 4.37
N PHE A 119 7.24 -13.68 5.30
CA PHE A 119 6.06 -12.86 5.02
C PHE A 119 6.42 -11.65 4.15
N THR A 120 5.70 -11.47 3.03
CA THR A 120 5.99 -10.40 2.05
C THR A 120 5.30 -9.08 2.38
N GLY A 121 4.43 -9.04 3.39
CA GLY A 121 3.60 -7.88 3.71
C GLY A 121 2.29 -7.81 2.93
N LYS A 122 2.09 -8.64 1.91
CA LYS A 122 0.80 -8.67 1.20
C LYS A 122 -0.24 -9.46 1.97
N THR A 123 -1.42 -8.88 2.10
CA THR A 123 -2.59 -9.49 2.74
C THR A 123 -3.81 -9.31 1.84
N GLU A 124 -4.69 -10.29 1.84
CA GLU A 124 -5.93 -10.29 1.06
C GLU A 124 -7.08 -10.73 1.94
N GLY A 125 -8.27 -10.15 1.74
CA GLY A 125 -9.45 -10.45 2.56
C GLY A 125 -9.50 -9.70 3.89
N SER A 126 -10.55 -9.98 4.66
CA SER A 126 -10.86 -9.30 5.93
C SER A 126 -11.30 -10.29 7.01
N GLY A 127 -10.95 -10.00 8.26
CA GLY A 127 -11.28 -10.84 9.42
C GLY A 127 -10.78 -12.28 9.28
N GLU A 128 -11.67 -13.24 9.51
CA GLU A 128 -11.40 -14.70 9.43
C GLU A 128 -11.07 -15.19 8.01
N LYS A 129 -11.40 -14.41 6.97
CA LYS A 129 -11.07 -14.69 5.57
C LYS A 129 -9.77 -14.00 5.13
N ARG A 130 -8.95 -13.54 6.07
CA ARG A 130 -7.69 -12.88 5.78
C ARG A 130 -6.62 -13.93 5.44
N HIS A 131 -6.02 -13.76 4.28
CA HIS A 131 -4.90 -14.55 3.79
C HIS A 131 -3.65 -13.69 3.68
N TYR A 132 -2.50 -14.29 3.96
CA TYR A 132 -1.19 -13.65 4.02
C TYR A 132 -0.28 -14.28 2.97
N GLU A 133 0.51 -13.47 2.28
CA GLU A 133 1.45 -13.93 1.27
C GLU A 133 2.81 -14.26 1.89
N LEU A 134 3.27 -15.51 1.74
CA LEU A 134 4.60 -15.95 2.14
C LEU A 134 5.43 -16.28 0.90
N ALA A 135 6.67 -15.80 0.86
CA ALA A 135 7.68 -16.21 -0.10
C ALA A 135 8.43 -17.44 0.41
N VAL A 136 8.68 -18.40 -0.49
CA VAL A 136 9.49 -19.58 -0.25
C VAL A 136 10.91 -19.31 -0.77
N ALA A 137 11.86 -19.11 0.13
CA ALA A 137 13.26 -19.00 -0.18
C ALA A 137 13.80 -20.30 -0.81
N GLY A 138 14.71 -20.16 -1.78
CA GLY A 138 15.36 -21.30 -2.44
C GLY A 138 14.52 -22.03 -3.49
N LYS A 139 13.24 -21.66 -3.70
CA LYS A 139 12.44 -22.16 -4.82
C LYS A 139 12.05 -21.00 -5.73
N THR A 140 12.77 -20.89 -6.85
CA THR A 140 12.53 -19.90 -7.88
C THR A 140 11.77 -20.55 -9.03
N ALA A 141 10.73 -19.88 -9.52
CA ALA A 141 10.10 -20.26 -10.78
C ALA A 141 11.11 -20.13 -11.95
N PRO A 142 10.87 -20.77 -13.10
CA PRO A 142 11.73 -20.62 -14.30
C PRO A 142 11.93 -19.16 -14.75
N ASP A 143 11.03 -18.28 -14.32
CA ASP A 143 10.99 -16.84 -14.58
C ASP A 143 11.83 -16.01 -13.59
N GLY A 144 12.59 -16.62 -12.68
CA GLY A 144 13.40 -15.90 -11.69
C GLY A 144 12.59 -15.35 -10.49
N THR A 145 11.26 -15.50 -10.51
CA THR A 145 10.36 -15.07 -9.43
C THR A 145 10.34 -16.07 -8.27
N LEU A 146 10.43 -15.59 -7.03
CA LEU A 146 10.30 -16.44 -5.83
C LEU A 146 8.94 -17.14 -5.80
N ARG A 147 8.90 -18.41 -5.41
CA ARG A 147 7.64 -19.13 -5.24
C ARG A 147 6.86 -18.51 -4.08
N ILE A 148 5.62 -18.14 -4.35
CA ILE A 148 4.70 -17.54 -3.37
C ILE A 148 3.65 -18.57 -2.95
N ILE A 149 3.32 -18.59 -1.66
CA ILE A 149 2.16 -19.32 -1.12
C ILE A 149 1.26 -18.34 -0.36
N TRP A 150 -0.05 -18.55 -0.44
CA TRP A 150 -1.01 -17.82 0.39
C TRP A 150 -1.39 -18.69 1.59
N VAL A 151 -1.48 -18.10 2.77
CA VAL A 151 -1.81 -18.81 4.01
C VAL A 151 -2.91 -18.09 4.79
N GLY A 152 -3.84 -18.85 5.35
CA GLY A 152 -4.79 -18.34 6.34
C GLY A 152 -4.33 -18.63 7.77
N LEU A 153 -4.85 -17.85 8.72
CA LEU A 153 -4.62 -18.03 10.16
C LEU A 153 -5.88 -18.62 10.81
N ASN A 154 -5.74 -19.73 11.52
CA ASN A 154 -6.81 -20.32 12.32
C ASN A 154 -6.94 -19.63 13.68
N LYS A 155 -8.10 -19.78 14.34
CA LYS A 155 -8.34 -19.22 15.69
C LYS A 155 -7.35 -19.69 16.75
N ASN A 156 -6.78 -20.88 16.57
CA ASN A 156 -5.76 -21.48 17.43
C ASN A 156 -4.33 -21.00 17.12
N GLY A 157 -4.14 -20.11 16.15
CA GLY A 157 -2.83 -19.61 15.72
C GLY A 157 -2.10 -20.49 14.71
N SER A 158 -2.67 -21.62 14.27
CA SER A 158 -2.05 -22.45 13.23
C SER A 158 -2.29 -21.88 11.83
N LEU A 159 -1.34 -22.10 10.91
CA LEU A 159 -1.44 -21.68 9.52
C LEU A 159 -1.96 -22.82 8.64
N TYR A 160 -2.75 -22.47 7.63
CA TYR A 160 -3.16 -23.39 6.57
C TYR A 160 -2.90 -22.77 5.20
N THR A 161 -2.56 -23.60 4.21
CA THR A 161 -2.37 -23.14 2.84
C THR A 161 -3.70 -22.79 2.19
N TYR A 162 -3.76 -21.63 1.55
CA TYR A 162 -4.86 -21.20 0.73
C TYR A 162 -4.46 -21.26 -0.74
N GLU A 163 -5.11 -22.13 -1.51
CA GLU A 163 -4.97 -22.12 -2.96
C GLU A 163 -5.86 -21.03 -3.52
N LYS A 164 -5.23 -19.92 -3.94
CA LYS A 164 -5.92 -18.91 -4.73
C LYS A 164 -6.27 -19.55 -6.06
N THR A 165 -7.54 -19.87 -6.27
CA THR A 165 -8.02 -20.37 -7.56
C THR A 165 -7.80 -19.27 -8.59
N ALA A 166 -6.71 -19.33 -9.34
CA ALA A 166 -6.51 -18.50 -10.49
C ALA A 166 -7.55 -18.91 -11.54
N LEU A 167 -8.62 -18.14 -11.67
CA LEU A 167 -9.44 -18.18 -12.87
C LEU A 167 -8.61 -17.59 -14.01
N THR A 168 -7.79 -18.42 -14.65
CA THR A 168 -7.44 -18.29 -16.06
C THR A 168 -7.17 -19.67 -16.61
N SER A 169 -8.00 -20.01 -17.57
CA SER A 169 -8.06 -21.23 -18.34
C SER A 169 -6.71 -21.61 -18.94
N ALA A 170 -6.29 -22.85 -18.71
CA ALA A 170 -5.48 -23.59 -19.65
C ALA A 170 -6.09 -24.99 -19.74
N VAL A 171 -6.88 -25.21 -20.78
CA VAL A 171 -7.26 -26.54 -21.24
C VAL A 171 -5.95 -27.32 -21.45
N PRO A 172 -5.72 -28.48 -20.83
CA PRO A 172 -4.75 -29.40 -21.38
C PRO A 172 -5.40 -30.01 -22.63
N VAL A 173 -5.16 -29.37 -23.79
CA VAL A 173 -5.20 -30.10 -25.05
C VAL A 173 -3.98 -31.01 -25.01
N THR A 174 -4.12 -32.22 -24.49
CA THR A 174 -3.24 -33.31 -24.86
C THR A 174 -3.79 -33.90 -26.15
N ASP A 175 -3.41 -33.27 -27.25
CA ASP A 175 -3.18 -34.01 -28.48
C ASP A 175 -2.07 -35.04 -28.17
N THR A 176 -2.40 -36.31 -28.29
CA THR A 176 -1.41 -37.38 -28.41
C THR A 176 -1.86 -38.24 -29.57
N GLY A 177 -1.54 -37.77 -30.77
CA GLY A 177 -1.43 -38.62 -31.93
C GLY A 177 -0.26 -39.61 -31.80
N SER A 178 -0.56 -40.85 -32.19
CA SER A 178 0.31 -41.87 -32.81
C SER A 178 1.22 -42.76 -31.94
N ASN A 179 0.80 -44.04 -31.81
CA ASN A 179 1.52 -45.31 -32.13
C ASN A 179 0.70 -46.46 -31.49
N VAL A 180 0.30 -47.56 -32.13
CA VAL A 180 0.79 -48.39 -33.25
C VAL A 180 -0.41 -49.06 -33.91
#